data_AF-A0A2U2PA48-F1
#
_entry.id   AF-A0A2U2PA48-F1
#
_cell.length_a   1.000
_cell.length_b   1.000
_cell.length_c   1.000
_cell.angle_alpha   90.00
_cell.angle_beta   90.00
_cell.angle_gamma   90.00
#
_symmetry.space_group_name_H-M   'P 1'
#
loop_
_entity.id
_entity.type
_entity.pdbx_description
1 polymer ?
#
loop_
_entity_poly.entity_id
_entity_poly.type
_entity_poly.pdbx_seq_one_letter_code
_entity_poly.pdbx_strand_id
1 'polypeptide(L)'
;MNENLAAGIGVTGVIIYLAILVLIVVSGWKVFEKAGKPGWAFIVPIYNMVVLCEIVGKPVWWVIMMFIPCVNIVFAVWITNLLSKSFGKSEGFTVGLLLLSFIFYPILGFGDAQYQGPSAKEAQGFTNFKPEDYQRPYNNNDTGSSL
;
A
#
# COMPACT_ATOMS: atom_id res chain seq x y z
N MET A 1 -15.90 -34.67 -26.00
CA MET A 1 -15.53 -33.26 -25.73
C MET A 1 -14.16 -33.05 -26.36
N ASN A 2 -14.00 -32.08 -27.24
CA ASN A 2 -12.79 -31.92 -28.05
C ASN A 2 -11.64 -31.32 -27.23
N GLU A 3 -10.47 -31.93 -27.33
CA GLU A 3 -9.22 -31.53 -26.66
C GLU A 3 -8.82 -30.07 -26.95
N ASN A 4 -9.09 -29.58 -28.17
CA ASN A 4 -8.91 -28.17 -28.54
C ASN A 4 -9.78 -27.18 -27.73
N LEU A 5 -10.95 -27.59 -27.24
CA LEU A 5 -11.81 -26.75 -26.40
C LEU A 5 -11.27 -26.66 -24.98
N ALA A 6 -10.76 -27.77 -24.42
CA ALA A 6 -10.09 -27.76 -23.12
C ALA A 6 -8.81 -26.90 -23.15
N ALA A 7 -8.01 -27.02 -24.22
CA ALA A 7 -6.85 -26.16 -24.44
C ALA A 7 -7.26 -24.68 -24.60
N GLY A 8 -8.31 -24.38 -25.37
CA GLY A 8 -8.81 -23.02 -25.57
C GLY A 8 -9.32 -22.36 -24.28
N ILE A 9 -10.03 -23.10 -23.42
CA ILE A 9 -10.45 -22.63 -22.10
C ILE A 9 -9.23 -22.38 -21.19
N GLY A 10 -8.24 -23.29 -21.21
CA GLY A 10 -6.99 -23.12 -20.47
C GLY A 10 -6.21 -21.87 -20.87
N VAL A 11 -5.99 -21.65 -22.17
CA VAL A 11 -5.28 -20.46 -22.70
C VAL A 11 -6.06 -19.18 -22.39
N THR A 12 -7.38 -19.18 -22.55
CA THR A 12 -8.22 -18.01 -22.22
C THR A 12 -8.14 -17.68 -20.73
N GLY A 13 -8.20 -18.69 -19.85
CA GLY A 13 -8.03 -18.52 -18.41
C GLY A 13 -6.67 -17.94 -18.03
N VAL A 14 -5.59 -18.40 -18.67
CA VAL A 14 -4.23 -17.86 -18.47
C VAL A 14 -4.15 -16.40 -18.92
N ILE A 15 -4.74 -16.02 -20.06
CA ILE A 15 -4.74 -14.63 -20.55
C ILE A 15 -5.48 -13.72 -19.56
N ILE A 16 -6.65 -14.12 -19.07
CA ILE A 16 -7.42 -13.35 -18.08
C ILE A 16 -6.64 -13.23 -16.76
N TYR A 17 -6.03 -14.31 -16.28
CA TYR A 17 -5.19 -14.30 -15.08
C TYR A 17 -4.01 -13.33 -15.22
N LEU A 18 -3.29 -13.38 -16.35
CA LEU A 18 -2.17 -12.46 -16.62
C LEU A 18 -2.64 -11.00 -16.72
N ALA A 19 -3.79 -10.73 -17.33
CA ALA A 19 -4.36 -9.38 -17.41
C ALA A 19 -4.70 -8.83 -16.00
N ILE A 20 -5.31 -9.64 -15.14
CA ILE A 20 -5.60 -9.29 -13.74
C ILE A 20 -4.30 -9.06 -12.96
N LEU A 21 -3.29 -9.91 -13.14
CA LEU A 21 -1.97 -9.77 -12.49
C LEU A 21 -1.30 -8.45 -12.87
N VAL A 22 -1.24 -8.13 -14.16
CA VAL A 22 -0.72 -6.84 -14.66
C VAL A 22 -1.51 -5.68 -14.07
N LEU A 23 -2.84 -5.75 -14.05
CA LEU A 23 -3.71 -4.71 -13.49
C LEU A 23 -3.38 -4.47 -12.00
N ILE A 24 -3.23 -5.52 -11.19
CA ILE A 24 -2.84 -5.41 -9.77
C ILE A 24 -1.44 -4.78 -9.62
N VAL A 25 -0.46 -5.20 -10.43
CA VAL A 25 0.92 -4.67 -10.37
C VAL A 25 0.96 -3.18 -10.73
N VAL A 26 0.29 -2.76 -11.81
CA VAL A 26 0.23 -1.34 -12.19
C VAL A 26 -0.57 -0.53 -11.16
N SER A 27 -1.59 -1.12 -10.53
CA SER A 27 -2.31 -0.48 -9.42
C SER A 27 -1.41 -0.23 -8.21
N GLY A 28 -0.65 -1.23 -7.78
CA GLY A 28 0.32 -1.09 -6.69
C GLY A 28 1.43 -0.07 -7.02
N TRP A 29 1.92 -0.09 -8.26
CA TRP A 29 2.84 0.91 -8.78
C TRP A 29 2.27 2.34 -8.65
N LYS A 30 1.01 2.55 -9.02
CA LYS A 30 0.34 3.86 -8.90
C LYS A 30 0.09 4.30 -7.45
N VAL A 31 -0.21 3.37 -6.54
CA VAL A 31 -0.29 3.66 -5.09
C VAL A 31 1.06 4.21 -4.57
N PHE A 32 2.16 3.60 -5.00
CA PHE A 32 3.51 4.00 -4.59
C PHE A 32 3.93 5.35 -5.20
N GLU A 33 3.66 5.57 -6.50
CA GLU A 33 3.90 6.85 -7.16
C GLU A 33 3.12 8.01 -6.50
N LYS A 34 1.85 7.77 -6.13
CA LYS A 34 1.04 8.74 -5.38
C LYS A 34 1.63 9.12 -4.02
N ALA A 35 2.35 8.20 -3.39
CA ALA A 35 3.06 8.45 -2.13
C ALA A 35 4.48 9.05 -2.33
N GLY A 36 4.84 9.44 -3.56
CA GLY A 36 6.16 9.99 -3.88
C GLY A 36 7.28 8.94 -3.86
N LYS A 37 6.94 7.65 -4.00
CA LYS A 37 7.88 6.53 -3.92
C LYS A 37 7.99 5.80 -5.27
N PRO A 38 9.12 5.11 -5.55
CA PRO A 38 9.31 4.39 -6.80
C PRO A 38 8.29 3.24 -6.95
N GLY A 39 7.42 3.32 -7.95
CA GLY A 39 6.36 2.33 -8.16
C GLY A 39 6.86 0.91 -8.48
N TRP A 40 8.04 0.78 -9.08
CA TRP A 40 8.69 -0.52 -9.31
C TRP A 40 9.02 -1.25 -8.00
N ALA A 41 9.13 -0.54 -6.87
CA ALA A 41 9.35 -1.15 -5.57
C ALA A 41 8.25 -2.13 -5.18
N PHE A 42 7.03 -1.95 -5.71
CA PHE A 42 5.92 -2.88 -5.48
C PHE A 42 6.23 -4.32 -5.93
N ILE A 43 7.09 -4.50 -6.95
CA ILE A 43 7.39 -5.79 -7.58
C ILE A 43 8.38 -6.62 -6.76
N VAL A 44 9.32 -5.98 -6.05
CA VAL A 44 10.40 -6.66 -5.33
C VAL A 44 9.96 -6.92 -3.88
N PRO A 45 9.76 -8.17 -3.41
CA PRO A 45 9.05 -8.43 -2.15
C PRO A 45 9.62 -7.75 -0.91
N ILE A 46 10.94 -7.76 -0.73
CA ILE A 46 11.60 -7.11 0.42
C ILE A 46 11.54 -5.58 0.29
N TYR A 47 11.74 -5.04 -0.91
CA TYR A 47 11.74 -3.59 -1.11
C TYR A 47 10.32 -3.00 -1.06
N ASN A 48 9.31 -3.75 -1.52
CA ASN A 48 7.89 -3.49 -1.33
C ASN A 48 7.58 -3.27 0.15
N MET A 49 8.04 -4.17 1.02
CA MET A 49 7.86 -4.08 2.47
C MET A 49 8.55 -2.85 3.08
N VAL A 50 9.80 -2.57 2.68
CA VAL A 50 10.56 -1.38 3.12
C VAL A 50 9.81 -0.10 2.72
N VAL A 51 9.44 0.03 1.45
CA VAL A 51 8.76 1.22 0.92
C VAL A 51 7.35 1.36 1.47
N LEU A 52 6.61 0.27 1.72
CA LEU A 52 5.34 0.32 2.46
C LEU A 52 5.54 0.91 3.85
N CYS A 53 6.57 0.49 4.60
CA CYS A 53 6.89 1.07 5.90
C CYS A 53 7.17 2.57 5.79
N GLU A 54 7.90 3.02 4.76
CA GLU A 54 8.14 4.44 4.49
C GLU A 54 6.86 5.21 4.12
N ILE A 55 5.97 4.62 3.30
CA ILE A 55 4.66 5.19 2.92
C ILE A 55 3.76 5.37 4.15
N VAL A 56 3.75 4.42 5.08
CA VAL A 56 2.95 4.55 6.31
C VAL A 56 3.67 5.33 7.42
N GLY A 57 4.96 5.66 7.29
CA GLY A 57 5.74 6.31 8.34
C GLY A 57 5.96 5.42 9.55
N LYS A 58 6.39 4.17 9.33
CA LYS A 58 6.82 3.23 10.36
C LYS A 58 8.29 2.83 10.10
N PRO A 59 9.09 2.57 11.14
CA PRO A 59 10.51 2.31 10.97
C PRO A 59 10.73 1.00 10.20
N VAL A 60 11.70 0.99 9.28
CA VAL A 60 12.04 -0.14 8.39
C VAL A 60 12.35 -1.44 9.17
N TRP A 61 12.75 -1.35 10.43
CA TRP A 61 12.88 -2.49 11.33
C TRP A 61 11.60 -3.36 11.46
N TRP A 62 10.40 -2.80 11.21
CA TRP A 62 9.14 -3.57 11.15
C TRP A 62 9.18 -4.70 10.10
N VAL A 63 10.01 -4.58 9.07
CA VAL A 63 10.23 -5.65 8.09
C VAL A 63 10.83 -6.91 8.74
N ILE A 64 11.65 -6.76 9.79
CA ILE A 64 12.20 -7.91 10.54
C ILE A 64 11.09 -8.64 11.31
N MET A 65 10.10 -7.91 11.85
CA MET A 65 8.97 -8.49 12.58
C MET A 65 8.07 -9.35 11.68
N MET A 66 8.01 -9.04 10.37
CA MET A 66 7.27 -9.85 9.39
C MET A 66 7.92 -11.21 9.10
N PHE A 67 9.15 -11.50 9.51
CA PHE A 67 9.71 -12.85 9.42
C PHE A 67 9.24 -13.78 10.56
N ILE A 68 8.54 -13.26 11.57
CA ILE A 68 7.96 -14.05 12.65
C ILE A 68 6.51 -14.39 12.26
N PRO A 69 6.15 -15.67 12.01
CA PRO A 69 4.90 -16.03 11.34
C PRO A 69 3.62 -15.58 12.06
N CYS A 70 3.58 -15.63 13.40
CA CYS A 70 2.43 -15.16 14.18
C CYS A 70 2.29 -13.64 14.17
N VAL A 71 3.41 -12.91 14.08
CA VAL A 71 3.46 -11.44 14.10
C VAL A 71 3.18 -10.88 12.70
N ASN A 72 3.63 -11.57 11.65
CA ASN A 72 3.39 -11.22 10.25
C ASN A 72 1.92 -10.92 9.96
N ILE A 73 0.99 -11.80 10.37
CA ILE A 73 -0.45 -11.64 10.10
C ILE A 73 -1.00 -10.35 10.75
N VAL A 74 -0.65 -10.11 12.02
CA VAL A 74 -1.05 -8.89 12.74
C VAL A 74 -0.47 -7.65 12.06
N PHE A 75 0.80 -7.69 11.66
CA PHE A 75 1.48 -6.58 10.98
C PHE A 75 0.94 -6.35 9.57
N ALA A 76 0.56 -7.38 8.82
CA ALA A 76 -0.05 -7.25 7.50
C ALA A 76 -1.39 -6.51 7.59
N VAL A 77 -2.27 -6.89 8.53
CA VAL A 77 -3.52 -6.18 8.81
C VAL A 77 -3.25 -4.74 9.26
N TRP A 78 -2.27 -4.53 10.13
CA TRP A 78 -1.94 -3.20 10.67
C TRP A 78 -1.36 -2.26 9.60
N ILE A 79 -0.39 -2.70 8.80
CA ILE A 79 0.16 -1.94 7.66
C ILE A 79 -0.93 -1.63 6.64
N THR A 80 -1.84 -2.57 6.36
CA THR A 80 -3.00 -2.33 5.47
C THR A 80 -3.92 -1.23 6.03
N ASN A 81 -4.15 -1.20 7.34
CA ASN A 81 -4.93 -0.14 8.00
C ASN A 81 -4.22 1.22 7.96
N LEU A 82 -2.92 1.24 8.22
CA LEU A 82 -2.11 2.46 8.18
C LEU A 82 -1.99 3.00 6.75
N LEU A 83 -1.90 2.12 5.74
CA LEU A 83 -1.96 2.49 4.32
C LEU A 83 -3.31 3.12 3.99
N SER A 84 -4.42 2.46 4.34
CA SER A 84 -5.79 3.00 4.19
C SER A 84 -5.90 4.40 4.81
N LYS A 85 -5.44 4.58 6.06
CA LYS A 85 -5.44 5.87 6.77
C LYS A 85 -4.54 6.91 6.09
N SER A 86 -3.37 6.53 5.58
CA SER A 86 -2.46 7.42 4.82
C SER A 86 -3.08 7.96 3.52
N PHE A 87 -4.13 7.35 3.00
CA PHE A 87 -4.92 7.83 1.85
C PHE A 87 -6.30 8.39 2.25
N GLY A 88 -6.51 8.69 3.54
CA GLY A 88 -7.76 9.24 4.07
C GLY A 88 -8.95 8.27 4.01
N LYS A 89 -8.72 6.95 4.01
CA LYS A 89 -9.77 5.92 3.91
C LYS A 89 -10.02 5.22 5.25
N SER A 90 -11.29 4.95 5.53
CA SER A 90 -11.78 4.36 6.79
C SER A 90 -11.42 2.88 6.95
N GLU A 91 -11.68 2.33 8.14
CA GLU A 91 -11.35 0.95 8.48
C GLU A 91 -12.18 -0.06 7.66
N GLY A 92 -13.39 0.29 7.24
CA GLY A 92 -14.17 -0.51 6.27
C GLY A 92 -13.47 -0.64 4.90
N PHE A 93 -12.74 0.40 4.47
CA PHE A 93 -11.90 0.32 3.26
C PHE A 93 -10.68 -0.58 3.48
N THR A 94 -10.13 -0.65 4.70
CA THR A 94 -9.08 -1.62 5.08
C THR A 94 -9.59 -3.06 4.94
N VAL A 95 -10.79 -3.36 5.44
CA VAL A 95 -11.40 -4.69 5.33
C VAL A 95 -11.63 -5.06 3.86
N GLY A 96 -12.09 -4.10 3.05
CA GLY A 96 -12.17 -4.26 1.59
C GLY A 96 -10.82 -4.52 0.93
N LEU A 97 -9.76 -3.84 1.37
CA LEU A 97 -8.39 -4.04 0.87
C LEU A 97 -7.80 -5.39 1.28
N LEU A 98 -8.26 -5.98 2.39
CA LEU A 98 -7.85 -7.30 2.88
C LEU A 98 -8.59 -8.44 2.16
N LEU A 99 -9.93 -8.36 2.09
CA LEU A 99 -10.78 -9.41 1.50
C LEU A 99 -10.88 -9.33 -0.02
N LEU A 100 -10.75 -8.13 -0.58
CA LEU A 100 -11.00 -7.83 -1.99
C LEU A 100 -9.89 -6.94 -2.57
N SER A 101 -8.65 -7.24 -2.17
CA SER A 101 -7.42 -6.55 -2.58
C SER A 101 -7.35 -6.25 -4.09
N PHE A 102 -7.71 -7.22 -4.92
CA PHE A 102 -7.69 -7.12 -6.38
C PHE A 102 -8.62 -6.05 -6.98
N ILE A 103 -9.62 -5.55 -6.23
CA ILE A 103 -10.48 -4.42 -6.61
C ILE A 103 -10.06 -3.15 -5.87
N PHE A 104 -9.71 -3.26 -4.59
CA PHE A 104 -9.42 -2.10 -3.74
C PHE A 104 -8.06 -1.46 -4.01
N TYR A 105 -7.02 -2.23 -4.40
CA TYR A 105 -5.75 -1.66 -4.87
C TYR A 105 -5.91 -0.81 -6.14
N PRO A 106 -6.61 -1.25 -7.20
CA PRO A 106 -6.95 -0.40 -8.34
C PRO A 106 -7.70 0.87 -7.97
N ILE A 107 -8.69 0.79 -7.07
CA ILE A 107 -9.43 1.97 -6.60
C ILE A 107 -8.49 2.95 -5.85
N LEU A 108 -7.53 2.45 -5.08
CA LEU A 108 -6.55 3.28 -4.38
C LEU A 108 -5.52 3.89 -5.34
N GLY A 109 -5.02 3.10 -6.29
CA GLY A 109 -3.98 3.49 -7.26
C GLY A 109 -4.49 4.43 -8.34
N PHE A 110 -5.63 4.14 -8.96
CA PHE A 110 -6.18 4.90 -10.09
C PHE A 110 -7.33 5.84 -9.73
N GLY A 111 -8.10 5.55 -8.67
CA GLY A 111 -9.20 6.43 -8.24
C GLY A 111 -8.72 7.70 -7.55
N ASP A 112 -9.65 8.54 -7.08
CA ASP A 112 -9.36 9.91 -6.60
C ASP A 112 -8.59 9.99 -5.27
N ALA A 113 -8.28 8.85 -4.65
CA ALA A 113 -7.55 8.78 -3.38
C ALA A 113 -6.16 9.44 -3.50
N GLN A 114 -5.95 10.54 -2.79
CA GLN A 114 -4.67 11.22 -2.66
C GLN A 114 -3.93 10.73 -1.43
N TYR A 115 -2.60 10.67 -1.49
CA TYR A 115 -1.78 10.38 -0.33
C TYR A 115 -1.72 11.62 0.57
N GLN A 116 -2.19 11.48 1.81
CA GLN A 116 -2.34 12.56 2.80
C GLN A 116 -1.14 12.63 3.77
N GLY A 117 -0.14 11.77 3.58
CA GLY A 117 1.05 11.69 4.41
C GLY A 117 1.09 10.46 5.32
N PRO A 118 2.21 10.28 6.04
CA PRO A 118 2.49 9.01 6.73
C PRO A 118 1.49 8.76 7.86
N SER A 119 0.71 7.68 7.74
CA SER A 119 -0.42 7.35 8.63
C SER A 119 -1.40 8.52 8.85
N ALA A 120 -1.51 9.45 7.89
CA ALA A 120 -2.28 10.70 7.97
C ALA A 120 -2.13 11.43 9.33
N LYS A 121 -0.87 11.71 9.70
CA LYS A 121 -0.40 12.52 10.84
C LYS A 121 -1.48 13.19 11.72
N GLU A 122 -2.01 12.56 12.76
CA GLU A 122 -2.08 11.12 13.07
C GLU A 122 -3.54 10.84 13.48
N ALA A 123 -4.45 10.82 12.50
CA ALA A 123 -5.90 10.80 12.75
C ALA A 123 -6.39 11.93 13.70
N GLN A 124 -5.81 13.13 13.56
CA GLN A 124 -6.35 14.43 13.99
C GLN A 124 -6.29 14.83 15.50
N GLY A 125 -5.16 14.69 16.20
CA GLY A 125 -4.82 15.62 17.31
C GLY A 125 -3.97 15.08 18.46
N PHE A 126 -3.16 15.96 19.07
CA PHE A 126 -2.23 15.73 20.21
C PHE A 126 -0.95 14.93 19.90
N THR A 127 -0.01 15.49 19.13
CA THR A 127 1.14 16.30 19.66
C THR A 127 2.16 15.53 20.51
N ASN A 128 3.11 14.84 19.88
CA ASN A 128 4.56 14.87 20.19
C ASN A 128 5.36 13.94 19.22
N PHE A 129 5.30 14.23 17.93
CA PHE A 129 5.99 13.46 16.89
C PHE A 129 7.48 13.86 16.81
N LYS A 130 8.37 13.06 17.44
CA LYS A 130 9.85 13.05 17.37
C LYS A 130 10.37 11.68 17.90
N PRO A 131 11.64 11.28 17.76
CA PRO A 131 12.73 11.85 16.94
C PRO A 131 13.19 10.86 15.83
N GLU A 132 13.43 11.25 14.58
CA GLU A 132 13.40 12.58 13.96
C GLU A 132 12.59 12.50 12.65
N ASP A 133 11.29 12.22 12.81
CA ASP A 133 10.30 12.16 11.74
C ASP A 133 10.61 11.11 10.65
N TYR A 134 11.42 10.12 11.05
CA TYR A 134 12.03 9.06 10.23
C TYR A 134 12.73 9.56 8.95
N GLN A 135 13.21 10.81 9.01
CA GLN A 135 14.27 11.41 8.20
C GLN A 135 14.18 11.26 6.65
N ARG A 136 13.25 11.88 5.89
CA ARG A 136 12.03 12.68 6.13
C ARG A 136 11.13 12.50 4.88
N PRO A 137 9.77 12.44 4.95
CA PRO A 137 8.94 12.07 3.79
C PRO A 137 8.76 13.17 2.73
N TYR A 138 8.59 14.45 3.11
CA TYR A 138 8.95 15.67 2.36
C TYR A 138 8.96 16.80 3.41
N ASN A 139 9.99 17.66 3.39
CA ASN A 139 10.18 18.70 4.41
C ASN A 139 10.31 20.08 3.77
N ASN A 140 9.25 20.86 3.84
CA ASN A 140 9.26 22.31 3.66
C ASN A 140 8.92 22.94 5.01
N ASN A 141 9.95 23.55 5.61
CA ASN A 141 9.85 24.29 6.86
C ASN A 141 8.76 25.38 6.73
N ASP A 142 8.17 25.78 7.86
CA ASP A 142 7.29 26.96 7.99
C ASP A 142 5.93 26.78 7.25
N THR A 143 4.82 26.56 7.95
CA THR A 143 4.10 27.63 8.64
C THR A 143 3.61 27.27 10.05
N GLY A 144 4.53 27.25 11.01
CA GLY A 144 4.20 27.63 12.39
C GLY A 144 4.05 29.15 12.55
N SER A 145 3.53 29.84 11.53
CA SER A 145 3.58 31.30 11.37
C SER A 145 2.42 31.80 10.50
N SER A 146 1.23 31.85 11.08
CA SER A 146 0.19 32.84 10.76
C SER A 146 -0.98 32.72 11.74
N LEU A 147 -0.85 33.44 12.86
CA LEU A 147 -1.92 34.00 13.71
C LEU A 147 -3.04 33.05 14.17
#